data_AF-A0A1Q6A2F7-F1
#
_entry.id   AF-A0A1Q6A2F7-F1
#
_cell.length_a   1.000
_cell.length_b   1.000
_cell.length_c   1.000
_cell.angle_alpha   90.00
_cell.angle_beta   90.00
_cell.angle_gamma   90.00
#
_symmetry.space_group_name_H-M   'P 1'
#
loop_
_entity.id
_entity.type
_entity.pdbx_description
1 polymer ?
#
loop_
_entity_poly.entity_id
_entity_poly.type
_entity_poly.pdbx_seq_one_letter_code
_entity_poly.pdbx_strand_id
1 'polypeptide(L)' 'MNKFQDLDVLRKTDLTVEEVKRHPAFANLPENQIQEIIITIKTITEIAFNFNDISNKPLEKSLKVAKL' A
#
# COMPACT_ATOMS: atom_id res chain seq x y z
N MET A 1 12.78 15.72 -14.53
CA MET A 1 12.47 14.27 -14.64
C MET A 1 11.15 14.03 -13.94
N ASN A 2 10.16 13.50 -14.66
CA ASN A 2 8.89 13.14 -14.05
C ASN A 2 9.11 11.81 -13.31
N LYS A 3 9.05 11.82 -11.97
CA LYS A 3 9.48 10.69 -11.11
C LYS A 3 8.67 9.40 -11.28
N PHE A 4 7.65 9.41 -12.14
CA PHE A 4 6.66 8.34 -12.29
C PHE A 4 6.48 7.90 -13.74
N GLN A 5 7.36 8.31 -14.67
CA GLN A 5 7.20 8.04 -16.10
C GLN A 5 7.19 6.55 -16.47
N ASP A 6 7.81 5.70 -15.65
CA ASP A 6 7.88 4.24 -15.84
C ASP A 6 7.02 3.47 -14.82
N LEU A 7 6.19 4.17 -14.05
CA LEU A 7 5.36 3.52 -13.03
C LEU A 7 4.09 2.94 -13.68
N ASP A 8 4.06 1.62 -13.85
CA ASP A 8 2.82 0.92 -14.23
C ASP A 8 1.89 0.78 -13.02
N VAL A 9 1.04 1.80 -12.82
CA VAL A 9 0.03 1.83 -11.76
C VAL A 9 -1.10 0.82 -11.96
N LEU A 10 -1.20 0.17 -13.12
CA LEU A 10 -2.20 -0.86 -13.42
C LEU A 10 -1.65 -2.29 -13.29
N ARG A 11 -0.39 -2.42 -12.87
CA ARG A 11 0.27 -3.71 -12.64
C ARG A 11 -0.59 -4.59 -11.71
N LYS A 12 -0.79 -5.85 -12.13
CA LYS A 12 -1.59 -6.85 -11.40
C LYS A 12 -0.76 -7.81 -10.54
N THR A 13 0.56 -7.72 -10.61
CA THR A 13 1.49 -8.62 -9.94
C THR A 13 2.27 -7.86 -8.87
N ASP A 14 2.63 -8.57 -7.80
CA ASP A 14 3.45 -7.98 -6.74
C ASP A 14 4.88 -7.68 -7.19
N LEU A 15 5.55 -6.78 -6.45
CA LEU A 15 6.99 -6.56 -6.58
C LEU A 15 7.75 -7.86 -6.28
N THR A 16 8.71 -8.19 -7.14
CA THR A 16 9.64 -9.30 -6.93
C THR A 16 10.92 -8.82 -6.25
N VAL A 17 11.63 -9.75 -5.59
CA VAL A 17 12.94 -9.49 -4.96
C VAL A 17 13.92 -8.90 -5.98
N GLU A 18 13.97 -9.46 -7.18
CA GLU A 18 14.89 -9.03 -8.24
C GLU A 18 14.61 -7.61 -8.71
N GLU A 19 13.35 -7.22 -8.81
CA GLU A 19 12.97 -5.85 -9.16
C GLU A 19 13.38 -4.85 -8.08
N VAL A 20 13.25 -5.22 -6.80
CA VAL A 20 13.69 -4.37 -5.69
C VAL A 20 15.21 -4.24 -5.67
N LYS A 21 15.94 -5.34 -5.92
CA LYS A 21 17.42 -5.34 -6.00
C LYS A 21 17.98 -4.49 -7.14
N ARG A 22 17.22 -4.25 -8.22
CA ARG A 22 17.65 -3.34 -9.29
C ARG A 22 17.84 -1.91 -8.80
N HIS A 23 17.21 -1.53 -7.70
CA HIS A 23 17.41 -0.22 -7.10
C HIS A 23 18.67 -0.22 -6.22
N PRO A 24 19.62 0.74 -6.40
CA PRO A 24 20.90 0.75 -5.71
C PRO A 24 20.81 0.69 -4.18
N ALA A 25 19.76 1.27 -3.61
CA ALA A 25 19.54 1.28 -2.16
C ALA A 25 19.28 -0.12 -1.56
N PHE A 26 18.84 -1.09 -2.37
CA PHE A 26 18.47 -2.43 -1.90
C PHE A 26 19.34 -3.55 -2.50
N ALA A 27 20.25 -3.22 -3.42
CA ALA A 27 21.03 -4.19 -4.19
C ALA A 27 21.83 -5.18 -3.33
N ASN A 28 22.36 -4.73 -2.19
CA ASN A 28 23.20 -5.53 -1.28
C ASN A 28 22.43 -6.11 -0.08
N LEU A 29 21.11 -5.91 -0.02
CA LEU A 29 20.32 -6.47 1.07
C LEU A 29 20.12 -7.98 0.85
N PRO A 30 20.15 -8.77 1.93
CA PRO A 30 19.84 -10.18 1.84
C PRO A 30 18.36 -10.37 1.48
N GLU A 31 18.05 -11.46 0.78
CA GLU A 31 16.74 -11.68 0.18
C GLU A 31 15.60 -11.70 1.21
N ASN A 32 15.84 -12.26 2.40
CA ASN A 32 14.87 -12.26 3.49
C ASN A 32 14.47 -10.82 3.92
N GLN A 33 15.43 -9.90 3.99
CA GLN A 33 15.16 -8.50 4.33
C GLN A 33 14.36 -7.79 3.22
N ILE A 34 14.62 -8.13 1.96
CA ILE A 34 13.84 -7.59 0.84
C ILE A 34 12.40 -8.11 0.87
N GLN A 35 12.20 -9.39 1.20
CA GLN A 35 10.86 -9.94 1.37
C GLN A 35 10.10 -9.23 2.50
N GLU A 36 10.74 -8.96 3.64
CA GLU A 36 10.16 -8.18 4.73
C GLU A 36 9.77 -6.75 4.30
N ILE A 37 10.61 -6.08 3.52
CA ILE A 37 10.32 -4.75 2.95
C ILE A 37 9.08 -4.81 2.04
N ILE A 38 9.00 -5.78 1.14
CA ILE A 38 7.85 -5.94 0.23
C ILE A 38 6.55 -6.14 1.03
N ILE A 39 6.58 -7.01 2.05
CA ILE A 39 5.43 -7.25 2.94
C ILE A 39 5.04 -5.95 3.66
N THR A 40 6.01 -5.22 4.19
CA THR A 40 5.77 -3.97 4.93
C THR A 40 5.09 -2.92 4.05
N ILE A 41 5.57 -2.74 2.82
CA ILE A 41 4.98 -1.80 1.86
C ILE A 41 3.54 -2.20 1.54
N LYS A 42 3.27 -3.49 1.31
CA LYS A 42 1.91 -3.98 1.07
C LYS A 42 0.99 -3.69 2.25
N THR A 43 1.41 -4.01 3.45
CA THR A 43 0.62 -3.78 4.68
C THR A 43 0.30 -2.29 4.86
N ILE A 44 1.28 -1.40 4.68
CA ILE A 44 1.05 0.05 4.79
C ILE A 44 0.08 0.53 3.71
N THR A 45 0.24 0.02 2.48
CA THR A 45 -0.63 0.36 1.35
C THR A 45 -2.06 -0.07 1.60
N GLU A 46 -2.26 -1.30 2.07
CA GLU A 46 -3.56 -1.85 2.46
C GLU A 46 -4.21 -1.02 3.57
N ILE A 47 -3.46 -0.67 4.62
CA ILE A 47 -3.95 0.21 5.70
C ILE A 47 -4.40 1.56 5.12
N ALA A 48 -3.60 2.18 4.25
CA ALA A 48 -3.92 3.48 3.67
C ALA A 48 -5.20 3.43 2.81
N PHE A 49 -5.36 2.38 1.99
CA PHE A 49 -6.57 2.19 1.17
C PHE A 49 -7.80 1.84 2.01
N ASN A 50 -7.66 0.99 3.02
CA ASN A 50 -8.74 0.68 3.95
C ASN A 50 -9.19 1.91 4.75
N PHE A 51 -8.26 2.82 5.07
CA PHE A 51 -8.60 4.09 5.71
C PHE A 51 -9.42 5.00 4.80
N ASN A 52 -9.14 5.01 3.49
CA ASN A 52 -9.94 5.74 2.50
C ASN A 52 -11.38 5.19 2.40
N ASP A 53 -11.55 3.87 2.52
CA ASP A 53 -12.87 3.23 2.54
C ASP A 53 -13.65 3.52 3.85
N ILE A 54 -12.96 3.65 4.98
CA ILE A 54 -13.57 4.05 6.26
C ILE A 54 -13.94 5.54 6.25
N SER A 55 -13.10 6.39 5.68
CA SER A 55 -13.33 7.84 5.60
C SER A 55 -14.43 8.24 4.61
N ASN A 56 -14.71 7.43 3.59
CA ASN A 56 -15.77 7.67 2.61
C ASN A 56 -17.09 6.97 2.94
N LYS A 57 -17.17 6.19 4.04
CA LYS A 57 -18.46 5.78 4.57
C LYS A 57 -19.16 7.01 5.15
N PRO A 58 -20.37 7.38 4.68
CA PRO A 58 -21.13 8.38 5.39
C PRO A 58 -21.33 7.87 6.82
N LEU A 59 -21.06 8.72 7.81
CA LEU A 59 -21.49 8.50 9.18
C LEU A 59 -23.01 8.40 9.15
N GLU A 60 -23.55 7.21 8.87
CA GLU A 60 -24.97 6.95 8.97
C GLU A 60 -25.36 7.11 10.43
N LYS A 61 -25.79 8.34 10.73
CA LYS A 61 -26.60 8.79 11.85
C LYS A 61 -26.81 7.73 12.93
N SER A 62 -26.03 7.85 14.00
CA SER A 62 -26.43 7.42 15.36
C SER A 62 -27.59 8.29 15.89
N LEU A 63 -28.61 8.55 15.08
CA LEU A 63 -29.78 9.38 15.38
C LEU A 63 -31.04 8.63 14.95
N LYS A 64 -31.36 7.58 15.71
CA LYS A 64 -32.63 6.87 15.88
C LYS A 64 -32.26 5.73 16.84
N VAL A 65 -32.50 5.77 18.14
CA VAL A 65 -33.81 5.91 18.78
C VAL A 65 -33.62 6.51 20.19
N ALA A 66 -33.74 7.82 20.30
CA ALA A 66 -34.28 8.46 21.51
C ALA A 66 -35.59 9.09 21.07
N LYS A 67 -36.60 8.24 20.83
CA LYS A 67 -37.98 8.70 20.78
C LYS A 67 -38.51 8.62 22.21
N LEU A 68 -38.77 9.81 22.77
CA LEU A 68 -39.63 10.05 23.92
C LEU A 68 -41.01 9.45 23.70
#